data_AF-A0A3N5GB36-F1
#
_entry.id   AF-A0A3N5GB36-F1
#
_cell.length_a   1.000
_cell.length_b   1.000
_cell.length_c   1.000
_cell.angle_alpha   90.00
_cell.angle_beta   90.00
_cell.angle_gamma   90.00
#
_symmetry.space_group_name_H-M   'P 1'
#
loop_
_entity.id
_entity.type
_entity.pdbx_description
1 polymer ?
#
loop_
_entity_poly.entity_id
_entity_poly.type
_entity_poly.pdbx_seq_one_letter_code
_entity_poly.pdbx_strand_id
1 'polypeptide(L)'
;KLLYNLTLVMALAALITPVYVAMMSLTVESPALLIVGLAAGGYGLAAGSTLVAAMIAQARSKGTLFAVLSFPVLLPLLLLAVDLTRSAVGGDPAGPVLPQLLLYDASVTIAGLMLFPVVWNP
;
A
#
# COMPACT_ATOMS: atom_id res chain seq x y z
N LYS A 1 -6.39 -12.95 6.69
CA LYS A 1 -5.35 -12.73 5.65
C LYS A 1 -4.80 -11.32 5.67
N LEU A 2 -5.65 -10.28 5.75
CA LEU A 2 -5.21 -8.88 5.81
C LEU A 2 -4.21 -8.61 6.95
N LEU A 3 -4.56 -8.97 8.19
CA LEU A 3 -3.69 -8.75 9.35
C LEU A 3 -2.31 -9.42 9.18
N TYR A 4 -2.28 -10.65 8.65
CA TYR A 4 -1.03 -11.36 8.36
C TYR A 4 -0.20 -10.66 7.28
N ASN A 5 -0.84 -10.20 6.21
CA ASN A 5 -0.14 -9.50 5.13
C ASN A 5 0.37 -8.14 5.60
N LEU A 6 -0.42 -7.42 6.40
CA LEU A 6 -0.06 -6.16 7.02
C LEU A 6 1.16 -6.31 7.92
N THR A 7 1.15 -7.29 8.83
CA THR A 7 2.30 -7.53 9.73
C THR A 7 3.55 -7.88 8.95
N LEU A 8 3.43 -8.68 7.88
CA LEU A 8 4.55 -9.05 7.03
C LEU A 8 5.10 -7.83 6.30
N VAL A 9 4.26 -7.03 5.63
CA VAL A 9 4.67 -5.81 4.93
C VAL A 9 5.31 -4.81 5.88
N MET A 10 4.73 -4.60 7.06
CA MET A 10 5.27 -3.67 8.07
C MET A 10 6.59 -4.17 8.66
N ALA A 11 6.72 -5.48 8.92
CA ALA A 11 7.98 -6.06 9.40
C ALA A 11 9.09 -5.95 8.34
N LEU A 12 8.77 -6.21 7.07
CA LEU A 12 9.71 -6.03 5.97
C LEU A 12 10.10 -4.55 5.82
N ALA A 13 9.15 -3.62 5.86
CA ALA A 13 9.45 -2.19 5.82
C ALA A 13 10.36 -1.78 6.98
N ALA A 14 10.04 -2.20 8.20
CA ALA A 14 10.84 -1.89 9.40
C ALA A 14 12.27 -2.47 9.33
N LEU A 15 12.48 -3.58 8.63
CA LEU A 15 13.81 -4.18 8.46
C LEU A 15 14.58 -3.59 7.28
N ILE A 16 13.92 -3.43 6.13
CA ILE A 16 14.55 -3.03 4.87
C ILE A 16 14.85 -1.53 4.89
N THR A 17 13.94 -0.68 5.38
CA THR A 17 14.12 0.77 5.38
C THR A 17 15.39 1.22 6.10
N PRO A 18 15.69 0.82 7.36
CA PRO A 18 16.91 1.27 8.02
C PRO A 18 18.17 0.73 7.35
N VAL A 19 18.15 -0.52 6.85
CA VAL A 19 19.28 -1.08 6.10
C VAL A 19 19.51 -0.29 4.81
N TYR A 20 18.45 0.06 4.09
CA TYR A 20 18.53 0.86 2.87
C TYR A 20 19.06 2.27 3.13
N VAL A 21 18.55 2.95 4.16
CA VAL A 21 19.01 4.29 4.56
C VAL A 21 20.49 4.25 4.94
N ALA A 22 20.92 3.24 5.70
CA ALA A 22 22.32 3.09 6.10
C ALA A 22 23.25 2.75 4.92
N MET A 23 22.83 1.87 4.02
CA MET A 23 23.66 1.48 2.86
C MET A 23 23.77 2.59 1.82
N MET A 24 22.70 3.34 1.60
CA MET A 24 22.66 4.42 0.60
C MET A 24 23.15 5.76 1.16
N SER A 25 23.51 5.81 2.45
CA SER A 25 23.85 7.06 3.17
C SER A 25 22.78 8.15 2.95
N LEU A 26 21.51 7.75 3.00
CA LEU A 26 20.39 8.61 2.64
C LEU A 26 20.12 9.61 3.78
N THR A 27 20.19 10.90 3.50
CA THR A 27 19.75 11.93 4.45
C THR A 27 18.22 11.98 4.43
N VAL A 28 17.59 11.61 5.55
CA VAL A 28 16.14 11.70 5.70
C VAL A 28 15.81 12.98 6.44
N GLU A 29 15.38 13.99 5.70
CA GLU A 29 15.02 15.31 6.24
C GLU A 29 13.82 15.24 7.21
N SER A 30 12.84 14.38 6.92
CA SER A 30 11.65 14.22 7.78
C SER A 30 11.34 12.75 8.12
N PRO A 31 12.00 12.19 9.16
CA PRO A 31 11.81 10.79 9.57
C PRO A 31 10.37 10.46 9.95
N ALA A 32 9.66 11.40 10.57
CA ALA A 32 8.24 11.22 10.93
C ALA A 32 7.35 11.01 9.70
N LEU A 33 7.60 11.79 8.63
CA LEU A 33 6.86 11.72 7.38
C LEU A 33 7.17 10.42 6.63
N LEU A 34 8.43 9.96 6.69
CA LEU A 34 8.82 8.65 6.18
C LEU A 34 8.09 7.51 6.91
N ILE A 35 8.06 7.53 8.24
CA ILE A 35 7.39 6.49 9.04
C ILE A 35 5.89 6.44 8.74
N VAL A 36 5.23 7.61 8.74
CA VAL A 36 3.79 7.70 8.44
C VAL A 36 3.51 7.26 7.01
N GLY A 37 4.34 7.65 6.05
CA GLY A 37 4.22 7.24 4.65
C GLY A 37 4.37 5.75 4.43
N LEU A 38 5.37 5.14 5.05
CA LEU A 38 5.58 3.70 5.00
C LEU A 38 4.45 2.94 5.68
N ALA A 39 3.91 3.45 6.79
CA ALA A 39 2.79 2.84 7.48
C ALA A 39 1.50 2.91 6.65
N ALA A 40 1.16 4.08 6.10
CA ALA A 40 -0.02 4.26 5.25
C ALA A 40 0.13 3.45 3.95
N GLY A 41 1.22 3.66 3.21
CA GLY A 41 1.49 2.94 1.97
C GLY A 41 1.53 1.42 2.18
N GLY A 42 2.16 0.95 3.25
CA GLY A 42 2.18 -0.47 3.64
C GLY A 42 0.80 -1.02 3.97
N TYR A 43 -0.04 -0.25 4.66
CA TYR A 43 -1.43 -0.60 4.92
C TYR A 43 -2.22 -0.78 3.63
N GLY A 44 -2.21 0.21 2.75
CA GLY A 44 -2.97 0.11 1.51
C GLY A 44 -2.44 -0.98 0.57
N LEU A 45 -1.14 -1.27 0.56
CA LEU A 45 -0.56 -2.37 -0.20
C LEU A 45 -1.06 -3.73 0.34
N ALA A 46 -1.08 -3.88 1.66
CA ALA A 46 -1.63 -5.07 2.31
C ALA A 46 -3.15 -5.22 2.07
N ALA A 47 -3.90 -4.12 2.16
CA ALA A 47 -5.34 -4.09 1.93
C ALA A 47 -5.70 -4.41 0.47
N GLY A 48 -5.12 -3.68 -0.48
CA GLY A 48 -5.37 -3.86 -1.91
C GLY A 48 -4.99 -5.25 -2.41
N SER A 49 -3.80 -5.75 -2.04
CA SER A 49 -3.38 -7.10 -2.45
C SER A 49 -4.24 -8.20 -1.82
N THR A 50 -4.65 -8.05 -0.56
CA THR A 50 -5.58 -9.00 0.08
C THR A 50 -6.93 -9.02 -0.61
N LEU A 51 -7.41 -7.85 -1.04
CA LEU A 51 -8.67 -7.72 -1.76
C LEU A 51 -8.64 -8.40 -3.11
N VAL A 52 -7.63 -8.09 -3.91
CA VAL A 52 -7.46 -8.71 -5.22
C VAL A 52 -7.34 -10.23 -5.07
N ALA A 53 -6.57 -10.70 -4.08
CA ALA A 53 -6.48 -12.13 -3.77
C ALA A 53 -7.83 -12.77 -3.36
N ALA A 54 -8.68 -12.05 -2.62
CA ALA A 54 -10.00 -12.52 -2.24
C ALA A 54 -10.94 -12.65 -3.45
N MET A 55 -10.94 -11.66 -4.36
CA MET A 55 -11.74 -11.71 -5.59
C MET A 55 -11.32 -12.88 -6.50
N ILE A 56 -10.02 -13.13 -6.59
CA ILE A 56 -9.46 -14.18 -7.46
C ILE A 56 -9.70 -15.58 -6.90
N ALA A 57 -9.75 -15.74 -5.58
CA ALA A 57 -10.05 -17.02 -4.96
C ALA A 57 -11.40 -17.58 -5.46
N GLN A 58 -12.37 -16.70 -5.78
CA GLN A 58 -13.69 -17.03 -6.33
C GLN A 58 -13.74 -17.06 -7.86
N ALA A 59 -12.76 -16.49 -8.57
CA ALA A 59 -12.79 -16.41 -10.03
C ALA A 59 -12.37 -17.74 -10.71
N ARG A 60 -13.00 -18.05 -11.85
CA ARG A 60 -12.71 -19.27 -12.64
C ARG A 60 -11.37 -19.19 -13.39
N SER A 61 -10.89 -17.99 -13.73
CA SER A 61 -9.62 -17.71 -14.44
C SER A 61 -8.57 -17.01 -13.56
N LYS A 62 -8.08 -17.75 -12.55
CA LYS A 62 -7.33 -17.22 -11.40
C LYS A 62 -6.03 -16.47 -11.73
N GLY A 63 -5.33 -16.83 -12.82
CA GLY A 63 -4.02 -16.26 -13.16
C GLY A 63 -4.09 -14.88 -13.82
N THR A 64 -4.88 -14.73 -14.89
CA THR A 64 -4.92 -13.51 -15.71
C THR A 64 -5.61 -12.35 -14.98
N LEU A 65 -6.60 -12.64 -14.14
CA LEU A 65 -7.32 -11.62 -13.37
C LEU A 65 -6.46 -10.94 -12.30
N PHE A 66 -5.42 -11.60 -11.78
CA PHE A 66 -4.52 -10.98 -10.81
C PHE A 66 -3.79 -9.77 -11.37
N ALA A 67 -3.13 -9.93 -12.52
CA ALA A 67 -2.38 -8.83 -13.13
C ALA A 67 -3.31 -7.70 -13.60
N VAL A 68 -4.45 -8.06 -14.20
CA VAL A 68 -5.43 -7.10 -14.74
C VAL A 68 -6.06 -6.24 -13.65
N LEU A 69 -6.35 -6.80 -12.48
CA LEU A 69 -6.95 -6.05 -11.36
C LEU A 69 -5.92 -5.41 -10.44
N SER A 70 -4.78 -6.05 -10.20
CA SER A 70 -3.74 -5.51 -9.31
C SER A 70 -3.10 -4.25 -9.90
N PHE A 71 -2.91 -4.20 -11.22
CA PHE A 71 -2.28 -3.04 -11.84
C PHE A 71 -3.04 -1.71 -11.58
N PRO A 72 -4.33 -1.58 -11.92
CA PRO A 72 -5.08 -0.33 -11.69
C PRO A 72 -5.28 0.01 -10.22
N VAL A 73 -5.27 -0.98 -9.31
CA VAL A 73 -5.47 -0.76 -7.86
C VAL A 73 -4.15 -0.46 -7.15
N LEU A 74 -3.05 -1.12 -7.49
CA LEU A 74 -1.78 -0.91 -6.80
C LEU A 74 -0.99 0.25 -7.39
N LEU A 75 -1.14 0.56 -8.68
CA LEU A 75 -0.37 1.62 -9.32
C LEU A 75 -0.60 3.01 -8.67
N PRO A 76 -1.85 3.49 -8.46
CA PRO A 76 -2.06 4.80 -7.84
C PRO A 76 -1.50 4.88 -6.42
N LEU A 77 -1.65 3.79 -5.66
CA LEU A 77 -1.10 3.68 -4.31
C LEU A 77 0.42 3.77 -4.31
N LEU A 78 1.08 3.04 -5.21
CA LEU A 78 2.53 3.05 -5.33
C LEU A 78 3.04 4.44 -5.70
N LEU A 79 2.37 5.16 -6.61
CA LEU A 79 2.73 6.52 -6.98
C LEU A 79 2.66 7.47 -5.78
N LEU A 80 1.55 7.45 -5.04
CA LEU A 80 1.37 8.29 -3.85
C LEU A 80 2.41 7.96 -2.76
N ALA A 81 2.69 6.68 -2.52
CA ALA A 81 3.68 6.25 -1.54
C ALA A 81 5.12 6.65 -1.94
N VAL A 82 5.46 6.52 -3.22
CA VAL A 82 6.77 6.93 -3.75
C VAL A 82 6.94 8.44 -3.64
N ASP A 83 5.94 9.23 -4.01
CA ASP A 83 6.00 10.69 -3.91
C ASP A 83 6.11 11.14 -2.46
N LEU A 84 5.39 10.51 -1.53
CA LEU A 84 5.54 10.81 -0.11
C LEU A 84 6.94 10.46 0.42
N THR A 85 7.52 9.35 -0.04
CA THR A 85 8.88 8.94 0.32
C THR A 85 9.91 9.93 -0.22
N ARG A 86 9.70 10.46 -1.43
CA ARG A 86 10.55 11.52 -2.01
C ARG A 86 10.47 12.80 -1.21
N SER A 87 9.27 13.25 -0.83
CA SER A 87 9.11 14.41 0.05
C SER A 87 9.80 14.18 1.40
N ALA A 88 9.72 12.97 1.95
CA ALA A 88 10.35 12.64 3.23
C ALA A 88 11.87 12.78 3.22
N VAL A 89 12.48 12.38 2.10
CA VAL A 89 13.94 12.39 1.89
C VAL A 89 14.42 13.76 1.41
N GLY A 90 13.67 14.43 0.53
CA GLY A 90 14.03 15.73 -0.03
C GLY A 90 13.76 16.92 0.89
N GLY A 91 13.00 16.73 1.97
CA GLY A 91 12.65 17.80 2.92
C GLY A 91 11.49 18.68 2.45
N ASP A 92 10.87 18.35 1.32
CA ASP A 92 9.68 19.05 0.85
C ASP A 92 8.47 18.73 1.76
N PRO A 93 7.58 19.70 1.99
CA PRO A 93 6.33 19.43 2.67
C PRO A 93 5.54 18.37 1.89
N ALA A 94 4.94 17.41 2.61
CA ALA A 94 4.09 16.35 2.00
C ALA A 94 2.94 16.88 1.14
N GLY A 95 2.59 18.17 1.25
CA GLY A 95 1.49 18.77 0.51
C GLY A 95 0.18 17.99 0.71
N PRO A 96 -0.67 17.86 -0.32
CA PRO A 96 -1.90 17.07 -0.25
C PRO A 96 -1.67 15.56 -0.40
N VAL A 97 -0.42 15.08 -0.56
CA VAL A 97 -0.14 13.68 -0.92
C VAL A 97 -0.47 12.73 0.24
N LEU A 98 -0.15 13.09 1.48
CA LEU A 98 -0.49 12.28 2.65
C LEU A 98 -2.02 12.07 2.80
N PRO A 99 -2.86 13.12 2.81
CA PRO A 99 -4.31 12.92 2.88
C PRO A 99 -4.86 12.20 1.65
N GLN A 100 -4.28 12.39 0.45
CA GLN A 100 -4.67 11.63 -0.75
C GLN A 100 -4.42 10.13 -0.58
N LEU A 101 -3.26 9.74 -0.02
CA LEU A 101 -2.94 8.34 0.25
C LEU A 101 -3.92 7.73 1.25
N LEU A 102 -4.20 8.43 2.35
CA LEU A 102 -5.17 7.96 3.36
C LEU A 102 -6.58 7.81 2.79
N LEU A 103 -7.02 8.76 1.96
CA LEU A 103 -8.32 8.68 1.28
C LEU A 103 -8.37 7.51 0.29
N TYR A 104 -7.26 7.26 -0.41
CA TYR A 104 -7.14 6.12 -1.31
C TYR A 104 -7.25 4.80 -0.54
N ASP A 105 -6.50 4.66 0.55
CA ASP A 105 -6.52 3.47 1.40
C ASP A 105 -7.90 3.21 2.00
N ALA A 106 -8.59 4.26 2.45
CA ALA A 106 -9.96 4.18 2.92
C ALA A 106 -10.90 3.72 1.80
N SER A 107 -10.77 4.27 0.60
CA SER A 107 -11.58 3.90 -0.57
C SER A 107 -11.39 2.44 -0.95
N VAL A 108 -10.14 1.97 -1.01
CA VAL A 108 -9.82 0.55 -1.30
C VAL A 108 -10.40 -0.35 -0.23
N THR A 109 -10.27 0.02 1.05
CA THR A 109 -10.80 -0.76 2.17
C THR A 109 -12.33 -0.87 2.08
N ILE A 110 -13.04 0.25 1.87
CA ILE A 110 -14.50 0.30 1.77
C ILE A 110 -14.98 -0.47 0.55
N ALA A 111 -14.39 -0.23 -0.63
CA ALA A 111 -14.70 -0.97 -1.84
C ALA A 111 -14.55 -2.48 -1.62
N GLY A 112 -13.53 -2.87 -0.87
CA GLY A 112 -13.34 -4.26 -0.52
C GLY A 112 -14.38 -4.87 0.40
N LEU A 113 -14.81 -4.13 1.42
CA LEU A 113 -15.90 -4.55 2.28
C LEU A 113 -17.22 -4.67 1.51
N MET A 114 -17.48 -3.78 0.55
CA MET A 114 -18.68 -3.84 -0.32
C MET A 114 -18.63 -4.97 -1.34
N LEU A 115 -17.45 -5.29 -1.86
CA LEU A 115 -17.26 -6.41 -2.79
C LEU A 115 -17.35 -7.76 -2.08
N PHE A 116 -17.07 -7.84 -0.79
CA PHE A 116 -17.05 -9.10 -0.05
C PHE A 116 -18.40 -9.86 -0.11
N PRO A 117 -19.58 -9.25 0.15
CA PRO A 117 -20.88 -9.91 -0.04
C PRO A 117 -21.12 -10.37 -1.47
N VAL A 118 -20.82 -9.53 -2.47
CA VAL A 118 -21.03 -9.83 -3.89
C VAL A 118 -20.15 -11.01 -4.35
N VAL A 119 -18.92 -11.05 -3.86
CA VAL A 119 -17.96 -12.11 -4.17
C VAL A 119 -18.32 -13.41 -3.45
N TRP A 120 -18.86 -13.35 -2.22
CA TRP A 120 -19.06 -14.54 -1.37
C TRP A 120 -20.47 -15.13 -1.42
N ASN A 121 -21.46 -14.36 -1.87
CA ASN A 121 -22.84 -14.81 -2.01
C ASN A 121 -23.32 -14.60 -3.46
N PRO A 122 -22.86 -15.45 -4.40
CA PRO A 122 -23.15 -15.32 -5.83
C PRO A 122 -24.63 -15.49 -6.17
#